data_AF-A0A7X1E727-F1
#
_entry.id   AF-A0A7X1E727-F1
#
_cell.length_a   1.000
_cell.length_b   1.000
_cell.length_c   1.000
_cell.angle_alpha   90.00
_cell.angle_beta   90.00
_cell.angle_gamma   90.00
#
_symmetry.space_group_name_H-M   'P 1'
#
loop_
_entity.id
_entity.type
_entity.pdbx_description
1 polymer ?
#
loop_
_entity_poly.entity_id
_entity_poly.type
_entity_poly.pdbx_seq_one_letter_code
_entity_poly.pdbx_strand_id
1 'polypeptide(L)'
;MADLRGSYCYYRGIDPELGRDFIEEYRTALAFAKSDPLVMRVFHGNDRRVFFRRFKSYALVYEAFEDAILVKAVADLRRKPFFWSKR
;
A
#
# COMPACT_ATOMS: atom_id res chain seq x y z
N MET A 1 -10.45 4.19 9.44
CA MET A 1 -9.99 3.72 8.13
C MET A 1 -8.48 3.87 8.10
N ALA A 2 -7.72 2.82 7.77
CA ALA A 2 -6.29 2.96 7.52
C ALA A 2 -6.17 3.44 6.06
N ASP A 3 -6.02 4.74 5.90
CA ASP A 3 -5.79 5.41 4.62
C ASP A 3 -4.39 6.01 4.67
N LEU A 4 -3.72 6.18 3.52
CA LEU A 4 -2.36 6.69 3.41
C LEU A 4 -2.13 7.92 4.29
N ARG A 5 -3.07 8.86 4.29
CA ARG A 5 -3.01 10.09 5.10
C ARG A 5 -3.00 9.80 6.60
N GLY A 6 -3.86 8.89 7.05
CA GLY A 6 -3.97 8.55 8.47
C GLY A 6 -2.68 7.93 9.01
N SER A 7 -2.09 7.00 8.25
CA SER A 7 -0.82 6.37 8.62
C SER A 7 0.36 7.35 8.57
N TYR A 8 0.41 8.22 7.56
CA TYR A 8 1.39 9.32 7.50
C TYR A 8 1.30 10.23 8.74
N CYS A 9 0.10 10.72 9.08
CA CYS A 9 -0.10 11.58 10.24
C CYS A 9 0.30 10.91 11.55
N TYR A 10 0.00 9.61 11.71
CA TYR A 10 0.39 8.83 12.88
C TYR A 10 1.92 8.78 13.03
N TYR A 11 2.65 8.33 12.00
CA TYR A 11 4.10 8.22 12.08
C TYR A 11 4.78 9.57 12.21
N ARG A 12 4.29 10.60 11.50
CA ARG A 12 4.78 11.99 11.63
C ARG A 12 4.60 12.54 13.05
N GLY A 13 3.52 12.17 13.73
CA GLY A 13 3.27 12.59 15.12
C GLY A 13 4.21 11.95 16.14
N ILE A 14 4.80 10.80 15.81
CA ILE A 14 5.86 10.15 16.60
C ILE A 14 7.20 10.82 16.29
N ASP A 15 7.53 10.91 15.01
CA ASP A 15 8.76 11.52 14.50
C ASP A 15 8.51 12.05 13.07
N PRO A 16 8.81 13.33 12.78
CA PRO A 16 8.71 13.87 11.43
C PRO A 16 9.42 13.05 10.35
N GLU A 17 10.56 12.43 10.66
CA GLU A 17 11.32 11.58 9.74
C GLU A 17 10.55 10.29 9.42
N LEU A 18 9.93 9.64 10.42
CA LEU A 18 9.10 8.45 10.19
C LEU A 18 7.93 8.72 9.25
N GLY A 19 7.34 9.92 9.31
CA GLY A 19 6.32 10.35 8.36
C GLY A 19 6.85 10.44 6.93
N ARG A 20 8.05 11.01 6.74
CA ARG A 20 8.71 11.08 5.42
C ARG A 20 9.05 9.69 4.90
N ASP A 21 9.65 8.87 5.75
CA ASP A 21 10.00 7.48 5.45
C ASP A 21 8.79 6.67 5.00
N PHE A 22 7.64 6.87 5.64
CA PHE A 22 6.40 6.18 5.25
C PHE A 22 5.93 6.55 3.84
N ILE A 23 6.07 7.82 3.45
CA ILE A 23 5.73 8.28 2.10
C ILE A 23 6.71 7.76 1.07
N GLU A 24 8.00 7.72 1.38
CA GLU A 24 9.01 7.18 0.47
C GLU A 24 8.82 5.67 0.22
N GLU A 25 8.42 4.92 1.25
CA GLU A 25 8.05 3.51 1.12
C GLU A 25 6.79 3.32 0.26
N TYR A 26 5.78 4.17 0.42
CA TYR A 26 4.61 4.18 -0.47
C TYR A 26 4.98 4.48 -1.92
N ARG A 27 5.82 5.50 -2.17
CA ARG A 27 6.27 5.88 -3.52
C ARG A 27 7.07 4.76 -4.17
N THR A 28 7.95 4.12 -3.40
CA THR A 28 8.74 2.96 -3.83
C THR A 28 7.83 1.79 -4.24
N ALA A 29 6.86 1.44 -3.38
CA ALA A 29 5.91 0.37 -3.66
C ALA A 29 5.04 0.69 -4.89
N LEU A 30 4.63 1.95 -5.05
CA LEU A 30 3.85 2.42 -6.19
C LEU A 30 4.65 2.36 -7.49
N ALA A 31 5.91 2.81 -7.48
CA ALA A 31 6.78 2.74 -8.64
C ALA A 31 7.00 1.30 -9.10
N PHE A 32 7.24 0.39 -8.15
CA PHE A 32 7.37 -1.05 -8.42
C PHE A 32 6.08 -1.64 -9.00
N ALA A 33 4.92 -1.33 -8.43
CA ALA A 33 3.63 -1.80 -8.95
C ALA A 33 3.32 -1.25 -10.36
N LYS A 34 3.82 -0.05 -10.69
CA LYS A 34 3.65 0.54 -12.03
C LYS A 34 4.61 -0.04 -13.07
N SER A 35 5.84 -0.38 -12.68
CA SER A 35 6.85 -0.88 -13.63
C SER A 35 6.50 -2.25 -14.18
N ASP A 36 5.89 -3.10 -13.35
CA ASP A 36 5.33 -4.38 -13.78
C ASP A 36 4.09 -4.71 -12.92
N PRO A 37 2.88 -4.31 -13.36
CA PRO A 37 1.65 -4.55 -12.62
C PRO A 37 1.30 -6.03 -12.43
N LEU A 38 1.86 -6.92 -13.24
CA LEU A 38 1.52 -8.34 -13.23
C LEU A 38 2.52 -9.19 -12.44
N VAL A 39 3.67 -8.63 -12.05
CA VAL A 39 4.73 -9.32 -11.29
C VAL A 39 4.23 -9.90 -9.96
N MET A 40 3.34 -9.19 -9.27
CA MET A 40 2.85 -9.61 -7.96
C MET A 40 1.69 -10.59 -8.14
N ARG A 41 1.78 -11.79 -7.56
CA ARG A 41 0.67 -12.76 -7.60
C ARG A 41 -0.63 -12.14 -7.06
N VAL A 42 -1.74 -12.44 -7.73
CA VAL A 42 -3.09 -12.21 -7.22
C VAL A 42 -3.30 -12.98 -5.91
N PHE A 43 -3.76 -12.30 -4.86
CA PHE A 43 -3.93 -12.93 -3.54
C PHE A 43 -5.39 -13.01 -3.08
N HIS A 44 -6.29 -12.19 -3.64
CA HIS A 44 -7.72 -12.22 -3.34
C HIS A 44 -8.52 -11.53 -4.44
N GLY A 45 -9.49 -12.20 -5.07
CA GLY A 45 -10.19 -11.65 -6.23
C GLY A 45 -9.20 -11.33 -7.36
N ASN A 46 -9.12 -10.07 -7.78
CA ASN A 46 -8.10 -9.55 -8.70
C ASN A 46 -7.01 -8.73 -7.98
N ASP A 47 -7.07 -8.63 -6.65
CA ASP A 47 -6.18 -7.79 -5.88
C ASP A 47 -4.75 -8.36 -5.87
N ARG A 48 -3.80 -7.45 -6.02
CA ARG A 48 -2.36 -7.64 -5.88
C ARG A 48 -1.84 -6.73 -4.77
N ARG A 49 -0.71 -7.07 -4.18
CA ARG A 49 -0.12 -6.25 -3.11
C ARG A 49 1.39 -6.18 -3.16
N VAL A 50 1.93 -5.02 -2.83
CA VAL A 50 3.37 -4.80 -2.61
C VAL A 50 3.58 -4.43 -1.15
N PHE A 51 4.40 -5.20 -0.45
CA PHE A 51 4.73 -4.92 0.95
C PHE A 51 5.72 -3.76 1.05
N PHE A 52 5.57 -2.95 2.09
CA PHE A 52 6.57 -1.93 2.42
C PHE A 52 7.76 -2.65 3.07
N ARG A 53 8.99 -2.27 2.69
CA ARG A 53 10.24 -2.88 3.16
C ARG A 53 10.51 -2.52 4.61
N ARG A 54 10.38 -1.23 4.95
CA ARG A 54 10.60 -0.72 6.32
C ARG A 54 9.38 -0.96 7.20
N PHE A 55 8.19 -0.70 6.68
CA PHE A 55 6.93 -0.86 7.41
C PHE A 55 6.26 -2.19 7.08
N LYS A 56 6.85 -3.32 7.48
CA LYS A 56 6.47 -4.69 7.05
C LYS A 56 5.00 -5.10 7.25
N SER A 57 4.29 -4.42 8.15
CA SER A 57 2.85 -4.64 8.36
C SER A 57 1.98 -3.94 7.32
N TYR A 58 2.56 -3.06 6.51
CA TYR A 58 1.88 -2.29 5.49
C TYR A 58 2.07 -2.87 4.10
N ALA A 59 1.03 -2.76 3.29
CA ALA A 59 1.10 -3.05 1.87
C ALA A 59 0.29 -2.04 1.06
N LEU A 60 0.80 -1.73 -0.14
CA LEU A 60 0.02 -1.11 -1.21
C LEU A 60 -0.82 -2.22 -1.86
N VAL A 61 -2.14 -2.07 -1.85
CA VAL A 61 -3.06 -2.98 -2.53
C VAL A 61 -3.60 -2.33 -3.79
N TYR A 62 -3.54 -3.04 -4.90
CA TYR A 62 -3.97 -2.55 -6.20
C TYR A 62 -4.57 -3.66 -7.05
N GLU A 63 -5.32 -3.25 -8.07
CA GLU A 63 -5.74 -4.11 -9.17
C GLU A 63 -5.02 -3.67 -10.45
N ALA A 64 -4.61 -4.63 -11.28
CA ALA A 64 -3.94 -4.35 -12.55
C ALA A 64 -4.95 -4.38 -13.69
N PHE A 65 -4.92 -3.34 -14.52
CA PHE A 65 -5.64 -3.21 -15.78
C PHE A 65 -4.63 -3.16 -16.94
N GLU A 66 -5.11 -3.18 -18.18
CA GLU A 66 -4.25 -3.19 -19.38
C GLU A 66 -3.27 -2.01 -19.41
N ASP A 67 -3.73 -0.80 -19.10
CA ASP A 67 -2.91 0.44 -19.19
C ASP A 67 -2.64 1.13 -17.85
N ALA A 68 -3.12 0.56 -16.74
CA ALA A 68 -3.08 1.23 -15.45
C ALA A 68 -3.14 0.27 -14.26
N ILE A 69 -2.82 0.82 -13.08
CA ILE A 69 -3.15 0.19 -11.81
C ILE A 69 -4.19 1.04 -11.08
N LEU A 70 -5.17 0.38 -10.48
CA LEU A 70 -6.09 1.01 -9.54
C LEU A 70 -5.60 0.74 -8.13
N VAL A 71 -5.11 1.77 -7.44
CA VAL A 71 -4.73 1.65 -6.03
C VAL A 71 -5.99 1.61 -5.18
N LYS A 72 -6.26 0.47 -4.54
CA LYS A 72 -7.45 0.26 -3.70
C LYS A 72 -7.22 0.68 -2.24
N ALA A 73 -6.01 0.45 -1.72
CA ALA A 73 -5.67 0.77 -0.34
C ALA A 73 -4.16 0.84 -0.06
N VAL A 74 -3.82 1.54 1.03
CA VAL A 74 -2.57 1.36 1.78
C VAL A 74 -2.95 0.78 3.13
N ALA A 75 -2.67 -0.51 3.33
CA ALA A 75 -3.30 -1.29 4.39
C ALA A 75 -2.29 -1.74 5.45
N ASP A 76 -2.60 -1.47 6.73
CA ASP A 76 -2.00 -2.18 7.87
C ASP A 76 -2.68 -3.55 8.00
N LEU A 77 -1.98 -4.59 7.57
CA LEU A 77 -2.46 -5.96 7.50
C LEU A 77 -2.70 -6.59 8.88
N ARG A 78 -2.20 -5.98 9.96
CA ARG A 78 -2.45 -6.47 11.34
C ARG A 78 -3.75 -5.93 11.92
N ARG A 79 -4.18 -4.72 11.53
CA ARG A 79 -5.36 -4.07 12.15
C ARG A 79 -6.68 -4.58 11.59
N LYS A 80 -6.82 -4.60 10.27
CA LYS A 80 -8.04 -5.06 9.58
C LYS A 80 -7.68 -5.60 8.19
N PRO A 81 -7.28 -6.87 8.05
CA PRO A 81 -7.04 -7.43 6.72
C PRO A 81 -8.33 -7.37 5.88
N PHE A 82 -8.18 -7.13 4.58
CA PHE A 82 -9.26 -7.13 3.56
C PHE A 82 -10.33 -6.04 3.66
N PHE A 83 -10.16 -4.96 4.44
CA PHE A 83 -11.21 -3.92 4.54
C PHE A 83 -11.56 -3.23 3.22
N TRP A 84 -10.68 -3.31 2.22
CA TRP A 84 -10.82 -2.71 0.89
C TRP A 84 -11.58 -3.60 -0.10
N SER A 85 -11.90 -4.85 0.23
CA SER A 85 -12.58 -5.78 -0.71
C SER A 85 -14.00 -5.35 -1.09
N LYS A 86 -14.58 -4.39 -0.35
CA LYS A 86 -15.89 -3.79 -0.61
C LYS A 86 -15.82 -2.49 -1.45
N ARG A 87 -14.63 -2.09 -1.90
CA ARG A 87 -14.38 -0.94 -2.78
C ARG A 87 -14.00 -1.44 -4.17
#